data_AF-A0A957X6Y9-F1
#
_entry.id   AF-A0A957X6Y9-F1
#
_cell.length_a   1.000
_cell.length_b   1.000
_cell.length_c   1.000
_cell.angle_alpha   90.00
_cell.angle_beta   90.00
_cell.angle_gamma   90.00
#
_symmetry.space_group_name_H-M   'P 1'
#
loop_
_entity.id
_entity.type
_entity.pdbx_description
1 polymer ?
#
loop_
_entity_poly.entity_id
_entity_poly.type
_entity_poly.pdbx_seq_one_letter_code
_entity_poly.pdbx_strand_id
1 'polypeptide(L)'
;IEQSIRIILSTAQGERVMRPTFGSRLHELVFEPMNVETMALARKYVADALGMWEPRINVLDIRVFAPTQEGPASIAQEGVLAIFARYEIKTTLDERTLVFPFAVIPDE
;
A
#
# COMPACT_ATOMS: atom_id res chain seq x y z
N ILE A 1 -5.44 6.15 13.23
CA ILE A 1 -4.35 5.32 12.65
C ILE A 1 -4.61 5.08 11.18
N GLU A 2 -5.77 4.55 10.80
CA GLU A 2 -6.14 4.35 9.38
C GLU A 2 -5.94 5.58 8.48
N GLN A 3 -6.42 6.76 8.90
CA GLN A 3 -6.18 8.00 8.15
C GLN A 3 -4.69 8.32 7.98
N SER A 4 -3.87 8.07 9.01
CA SER A 4 -2.43 8.27 8.96
C SER A 4 -1.78 7.34 7.94
N ILE A 5 -2.13 6.05 7.98
CA ILE A 5 -1.71 5.04 7.00
C ILE A 5 -2.08 5.48 5.58
N ARG A 6 -3.33 5.92 5.35
CA ARG A 6 -3.78 6.42 4.04
C ARG A 6 -2.93 7.60 3.56
N ILE A 7 -2.66 8.58 4.42
CA ILE A 7 -1.81 9.74 4.08
C ILE A 7 -0.40 9.30 3.72
N ILE A 8 0.21 8.39 4.49
CA ILE A 8 1.57 7.90 4.22
C ILE A 8 1.63 7.22 2.85
N LEU A 9 0.66 6.34 2.54
CA LEU A 9 0.64 5.62 1.28
C LEU A 9 0.29 6.50 0.08
N SER A 10 -0.57 7.51 0.27
CA SER A 10 -1.00 8.44 -0.79
C SER A 10 -0.04 9.60 -1.05
N THR A 11 0.99 9.79 -0.22
CA THR A 11 1.98 10.87 -0.41
C THR A 11 3.20 10.33 -1.14
N ALA A 12 3.64 11.00 -2.20
CA ALA A 12 4.88 10.66 -2.88
C ALA A 12 6.09 11.15 -2.08
N GLN A 13 7.17 10.37 -2.05
CA GLN A 13 8.44 10.88 -1.54
C GLN A 13 8.88 12.11 -2.35
N GLY A 14 9.30 13.17 -1.66
CA GLY A 14 9.66 14.46 -2.25
C GLY A 14 8.52 15.47 -2.33
N GLU A 15 7.26 15.07 -2.17
CA GLU A 15 6.10 15.96 -2.27
C GLU A 15 6.08 17.03 -1.16
N ARG A 16 6.57 16.66 0.04
CA ARG A 16 6.66 17.58 1.18
C ARG A 16 8.03 18.24 1.24
N VAL A 17 8.08 19.53 0.89
CA VAL A 17 9.31 20.37 0.88
C VAL A 17 10.13 20.24 2.17
N MET A 18 9.48 20.34 3.33
CA MET A 18 10.17 20.28 4.63
C MET A 18 10.41 18.85 5.14
N ARG A 19 9.94 17.82 4.42
CA ARG A 19 10.07 16.40 4.76
C ARG A 19 10.14 15.53 3.49
N PRO A 20 11.24 15.63 2.72
CA PRO A 20 11.34 14.97 1.41
C PRO A 20 11.30 13.43 1.50
N THR A 21 11.68 12.84 2.63
CA THR A 21 11.63 11.37 2.81
C THR A 21 10.25 10.84 3.21
N PHE A 22 9.30 11.73 3.54
CA PHE A 22 7.96 11.33 3.98
C PHE A 22 7.13 10.81 2.81
N GLY A 23 6.42 9.70 3.04
CA GLY A 23 5.50 9.11 2.09
C GLY A 23 5.89 7.69 1.71
N SER A 24 5.39 7.24 0.56
CA SER A 24 5.67 5.92 0.01
C SER A 24 6.21 6.02 -1.41
N ARG A 25 6.99 5.00 -1.80
CA ARG A 25 7.50 4.83 -3.16
C ARG A 25 6.49 4.16 -4.09
N LEU A 26 5.24 3.96 -3.66
CA LEU A 26 4.19 3.38 -4.50
C LEU A 26 4.02 4.17 -5.80
N HIS A 27 4.17 5.48 -5.75
CA HIS A 27 4.06 6.38 -6.91
C HIS A 27 5.03 6.04 -8.05
N GLU A 28 6.15 5.38 -7.76
CA GLU A 28 7.08 4.91 -8.79
C GLU A 28 6.49 3.78 -9.64
N LEU A 29 5.47 3.07 -9.12
CA LEU A 29 4.85 1.92 -9.78
C LEU A 29 3.62 2.28 -10.63
N VAL A 30 3.21 3.55 -10.69
CA VAL A 30 1.99 3.98 -11.43
C VAL A 30 2.06 3.60 -12.91
N PHE A 31 3.26 3.67 -13.50
CA PHE A 31 3.49 3.38 -14.92
C PHE A 31 4.10 2.00 -15.17
N GLU A 32 4.27 1.20 -14.12
CA GLU A 32 4.80 -0.16 -14.25
C GLU A 32 3.68 -1.13 -14.67
N PRO A 33 3.99 -2.15 -15.48
CA PRO A 33 3.01 -3.16 -15.88
C PRO A 33 2.52 -3.94 -14.66
N MET A 34 1.27 -4.38 -14.72
CA MET A 34 0.63 -5.14 -13.65
C MET A 34 1.11 -6.61 -13.62
N ASN A 35 2.35 -6.83 -13.21
CA ASN A 35 2.96 -8.15 -13.11
C ASN A 35 3.31 -8.53 -11.65
N VAL A 36 3.79 -9.76 -11.46
CA VAL A 36 4.17 -10.30 -10.14
C VAL A 36 5.31 -9.50 -9.49
N GLU A 37 6.22 -8.97 -10.28
CA GLU A 37 7.35 -8.15 -9.79
C GLU A 37 6.86 -6.82 -9.24
N THR A 38 6.00 -6.10 -9.97
CA THR A 38 5.34 -4.86 -9.52
C THR A 38 4.54 -5.09 -8.25
N MET A 39 3.81 -6.21 -8.14
CA MET A 39 3.08 -6.56 -6.92
C MET A 39 4.03 -6.82 -5.73
N ALA A 40 5.18 -7.47 -5.97
CA ALA A 40 6.18 -7.71 -4.95
C ALA A 40 6.86 -6.40 -4.49
N LEU A 41 7.16 -5.50 -5.42
CA LEU A 41 7.68 -4.16 -5.13
C LEU A 41 6.66 -3.32 -4.36
N ALA A 42 5.39 -3.34 -4.75
CA ALA A 42 4.32 -2.63 -4.06
C ALA A 42 4.21 -3.09 -2.59
N ARG A 43 4.25 -4.42 -2.36
CA ARG A 43 4.27 -4.99 -1.02
C ARG A 43 5.45 -4.46 -0.19
N LYS A 44 6.65 -4.46 -0.78
CA LYS A 44 7.87 -3.97 -0.13
C LYS A 44 7.77 -2.48 0.22
N TYR A 45 7.35 -1.65 -0.73
CA TYR A 45 7.23 -0.20 -0.52
C TYR A 45 6.19 0.17 0.53
N VAL A 46 5.09 -0.57 0.63
CA VAL A 46 4.12 -0.42 1.72
C VAL A 46 4.74 -0.80 3.05
N ALA A 47 5.43 -1.94 3.12
CA ALA A 47 6.07 -2.40 4.36
C ALA A 47 7.10 -1.37 4.87
N ASP A 48 7.97 -0.89 3.98
CA ASP A 48 9.00 0.09 4.29
C ASP A 48 8.39 1.41 4.77
N ALA A 49 7.36 1.92 4.06
CA ALA A 49 6.72 3.19 4.40
C ALA A 49 5.98 3.12 5.75
N LEU A 50 5.24 2.04 6.01
CA LEU A 50 4.53 1.87 7.29
C LEU A 50 5.49 1.62 8.45
N GLY A 51 6.53 0.82 8.23
CA GLY A 51 7.57 0.56 9.22
C GLY A 51 8.32 1.83 9.62
N MET A 52 8.55 2.74 8.67
CA MET A 52 9.26 3.99 8.94
C MET A 52 8.36 5.07 9.56
N TRP A 53 7.13 5.23 9.08
CA TRP A 53 6.31 6.41 9.37
C TRP A 53 5.15 6.16 10.34
N GLU A 54 4.78 4.91 10.63
CA GLU A 54 3.69 4.58 11.54
C GLU A 54 4.16 3.68 12.70
N PRO A 55 4.86 4.22 13.72
CA PRO A 55 5.42 3.43 14.81
C PRO A 55 4.37 2.84 15.75
N ARG A 56 3.10 3.26 15.67
CA ARG A 56 2.01 2.79 16.54
C ARG A 56 1.46 1.42 16.14
N ILE A 57 1.83 0.90 14.97
CA ILE A 57 1.35 -0.39 14.47
C ILE A 57 2.46 -1.42 14.36
N ASN A 58 2.09 -2.69 14.45
CA ASN A 58 2.88 -3.83 13.98
C ASN A 58 2.27 -4.30 12.66
N VAL A 59 3.05 -4.28 11.57
CA VAL A 59 2.59 -4.81 10.29
C VAL A 59 2.63 -6.34 10.37
N LEU A 60 1.48 -6.98 10.24
CA LEU A 60 1.35 -8.44 10.33
C LEU A 60 1.45 -9.11 8.96
N ASP A 61 0.79 -8.54 7.95
CA ASP A 61 0.78 -9.10 6.60
C ASP A 61 0.39 -8.01 5.58
N ILE A 62 1.03 -8.04 4.41
CA ILE A 62 0.69 -7.18 3.29
C ILE A 62 0.45 -8.06 2.05
N ARG A 63 -0.78 -8.03 1.55
CA ARG A 63 -1.16 -8.72 0.31
C ARG A 63 -1.54 -7.71 -0.75
N VAL A 64 -1.10 -7.96 -1.97
CA VAL A 64 -1.44 -7.17 -3.14
C VAL A 64 -2.18 -8.10 -4.07
N PHE A 65 -3.34 -7.70 -4.57
CA PHE A 65 -4.14 -8.46 -5.53
C PHE A 65 -4.34 -7.64 -6.80
N ALA A 66 -4.17 -8.30 -7.94
CA ALA A 66 -4.56 -7.79 -9.25
C ALA A 66 -6.04 -8.12 -9.51
N PRO A 67 -6.75 -7.36 -10.36
CA PRO A 67 -8.17 -7.58 -10.68
C PRO A 67 -8.47 -8.94 -11.30
N THR A 68 -7.50 -9.51 -12.00
CA THR A 68 -7.59 -10.82 -12.64
C THR A 68 -7.43 -12.00 -11.69
N GLN A 69 -7.02 -11.78 -10.43
CA GLN A 69 -6.95 -12.83 -9.42
C GLN A 69 -8.24 -12.86 -8.61
N GLU A 70 -8.80 -14.05 -8.36
CA GLU A 70 -9.95 -14.28 -7.46
C GLU A 70 -9.57 -13.94 -6.00
N GLY A 71 -9.44 -12.65 -5.70
CA GLY A 71 -9.42 -12.08 -4.34
C GLY A 71 -10.84 -11.70 -3.90
N PRO A 72 -11.04 -11.16 -2.69
CA PRO A 72 -12.35 -10.71 -2.23
C PRO A 72 -12.93 -9.69 -3.21
N ALA A 73 -13.82 -10.21 -4.06
CA ALA A 73 -14.35 -9.62 -5.27
C ALA A 73 -15.29 -8.46 -4.93
N SER A 74 -14.89 -7.24 -5.29
CA SER A 74 -15.78 -6.05 -5.47
C SER A 74 -15.01 -4.74 -5.65
N ILE A 75 -13.70 -4.71 -5.37
CA ILE A 75 -12.91 -3.45 -5.34
C ILE A 75 -11.86 -3.35 -6.47
N ALA A 76 -11.64 -4.43 -7.21
CA ALA A 76 -10.64 -4.47 -8.26
C ALA A 76 -11.28 -4.10 -9.61
N GLN A 77 -11.12 -2.84 -9.99
CA GLN A 77 -11.37 -2.37 -11.36
C GLN A 77 -10.13 -2.64 -12.20
N GLU A 78 -10.28 -2.75 -13.52
CA GLU A 78 -9.14 -2.83 -14.44
C GLU A 78 -8.14 -1.71 -14.14
N GLY A 79 -6.85 -2.07 -14.08
CA GLY A 79 -5.80 -1.12 -13.72
C GLY A 79 -5.74 -0.73 -12.23
N VAL A 80 -6.37 -1.46 -11.30
CA VAL A 80 -6.26 -1.17 -9.85
C VAL A 80 -5.71 -2.36 -9.07
N LEU A 81 -4.56 -2.17 -8.43
CA LEU A 81 -4.03 -3.08 -7.42
C LEU A 81 -4.73 -2.83 -6.07
N ALA A 82 -5.28 -3.88 -5.48
CA ALA A 82 -5.84 -3.84 -4.14
C ALA A 82 -4.79 -4.25 -3.11
N ILE A 83 -4.33 -3.30 -2.30
CA ILE A 83 -3.34 -3.54 -1.25
C ILE A 83 -4.07 -3.73 0.09
N PHE A 84 -3.96 -4.94 0.64
CA PHE A 84 -4.47 -5.32 1.95
C PHE A 84 -3.33 -5.26 2.95
N ALA A 85 -3.36 -4.27 3.83
CA ALA A 85 -2.43 -4.14 4.93
C ALA A 85 -3.14 -4.59 6.22
N ARG A 86 -2.72 -5.73 6.76
CA ARG A 86 -3.15 -6.21 8.07
C ARG A 86 -2.12 -5.82 9.10
N TYR A 87 -2.58 -5.18 10.16
CA TYR A 87 -1.73 -4.62 11.19
C TYR A 87 -2.40 -4.70 12.56
N GLU A 88 -1.59 -4.73 13.59
CA GLU A 88 -2.01 -4.67 14.99
C GLU A 88 -1.66 -3.29 15.56
N ILE A 89 -2.55 -2.70 16.35
CA ILE A 89 -2.26 -1.47 17.09
C ILE A 89 -1.52 -1.83 18.37
N LYS A 90 -0.27 -1.38 18.54
CA LYS A 90 0.58 -1.77 19.68
C LYS A 90 -0.03 -1.49 21.06
N THR A 91 -0.84 -0.44 21.18
CA THR A 91 -1.44 -0.02 22.45
C THR A 91 -2.66 -0.85 22.84
N THR A 92 -3.52 -1.20 21.88
CA THR A 92 -4.77 -1.93 22.15
C THR A 92 -4.67 -3.42 21.84
N LEU A 93 -3.63 -3.84 21.10
CA LEU A 93 -3.48 -5.17 20.51
C LEU A 93 -4.63 -5.54 19.57
N ASP A 94 -5.35 -4.54 19.06
CA ASP A 94 -6.42 -4.77 18.09
C ASP A 94 -5.82 -5.02 16.71
N GLU A 95 -6.15 -6.16 16.11
CA GLU A 95 -5.87 -6.44 14.71
C GLU A 95 -6.89 -5.76 13.79
N ARG A 96 -6.40 -5.11 12.74
CA ARG A 96 -7.22 -4.45 11.72
C ARG A 96 -6.66 -4.72 10.34
N THR A 97 -7.55 -4.62 9.35
CA THR A 97 -7.17 -4.69 7.94
C THR A 97 -7.60 -3.40 7.25
N LEU A 98 -6.65 -2.75 6.56
CA LEU A 98 -6.91 -1.62 5.69
C LEU A 98 -6.77 -2.05 4.24
N VAL A 99 -7.77 -1.72 3.42
CA VAL A 99 -7.68 -1.83 1.97
C VAL A 99 -7.32 -0.47 1.36
N PHE A 100 -6.23 -0.45 0.61
CA PHE A 100 -5.73 0.71 -0.11
C PHE A 100 -5.75 0.41 -1.63
N PRO A 101 -6.62 1.09 -2.41
CA PRO A 101 -6.63 0.94 -3.86
C PRO A 101 -5.48 1.75 -4.47
N PHE A 102 -4.74 1.15 -5.41
CA PHE A 102 -3.64 1.80 -6.10
C PHE A 102 -3.74 1.57 -7.61
N ALA A 103 -3.81 2.65 -8.39
CA ALA A 103 -3.96 2.56 -9.84
C ALA A 103 -2.60 2.30 -10.52
N VAL A 104 -2.58 1.34 -11.45
CA VAL A 104 -1.44 0.97 -12.30
C VAL A 104 -1.91 0.74 -13.73
N ILE A 105 -0.98 0.69 -14.68
CA ILE A 105 -1.32 0.36 -16.05
C ILE A 105 -1.65 -1.14 -16.16
N PRO A 106 -2.81 -1.52 -16.73
CA PRO A 106 -3.10 -2.92 -17.00
C PRO A 106 -2.11 -3.49 -18.03
N ASP A 107 -1.67 -4.74 -17.82
CA ASP A 107 -0.89 -5.48 -18.82
C ASP A 107 -1.85 -5.91 -19.94
N GLU A 108 -1.44 -5.74 -21.21
CA GLU A 108 -2.24 -6.05 -22.42
C GLU A 108 -2.41 -7.55 -22.65
#